data_AF-A0AAD4G6C2-F1
#
_entry.id   AF-A0AAD4G6C2-F1
#
_cell.length_a   1.000
_cell.length_b   1.000
_cell.length_c   1.000
_cell.angle_alpha   90.00
_cell.angle_beta   90.00
_cell.angle_gamma   90.00
#
_symmetry.space_group_name_H-M   'P 1'
#
loop_
_entity.id
_entity.type
_entity.pdbx_description
1 polymer ?
#
loop_
_entity_poly.entity_id
_entity_poly.type
_entity_poly.pdbx_seq_one_letter_code
_entity_poly.pdbx_strand_id
1 'polypeptide(L)'
;MDRRSLFSQDSNLAVFEPFISAIQQSLSHNGSSASSLPFTTQSASCSPHHNSQAIHDWFELDHQIQNHLCAALIQTIGVPPRDFQIAIFQYDHDAITGSARNLFLMDGMVALGNPKAKQHVRIVQECIWQVQPSLAKAILFYLGALRPVVVHFIGVLFPSSRHLYHHHNFCIFVHNTLVGKRLHHRRGIYLWNGSKVNRALQGSTSTFPIRTTCRFFRDLITAILRLYFPKLQALSKTGPVETISDIQGQHTVETSSIHYGRSSSVLFALRMPESHAREFMQVSRAYQVILGLVQLDEDTTRLYVNPQMLESDRNKDSACNIARRLVCQHYHIGSRNTPEDNSEIVTSLLTNLPYYGTLDSNKVSPIRLLCYYYMLLLLLRFH
;
A
#
# COMPACT_ATOMS: atom_id res chain seq x y z
N MET A 1 -13.28 -9.28 23.64
CA MET A 1 -13.06 -8.13 22.74
C MET A 1 -13.77 -8.38 21.42
N ASP A 2 -14.21 -7.29 20.80
CA ASP A 2 -14.98 -7.30 19.55
C ASP A 2 -14.17 -7.93 18.40
N ARG A 3 -14.71 -8.99 17.81
CA ARG A 3 -14.10 -9.67 16.65
C ARG A 3 -14.35 -8.91 15.34
N ARG A 4 -15.25 -7.93 15.35
CA ARG A 4 -15.57 -7.11 14.17
C ARG A 4 -14.33 -6.36 13.69
N SER A 5 -14.28 -6.10 12.38
CA SER A 5 -13.34 -5.16 11.78
C SER A 5 -13.33 -3.82 12.51
N LEU A 6 -12.20 -3.11 12.46
CA LEU A 6 -12.13 -1.71 12.84
C LEU A 6 -13.24 -0.90 12.16
N PHE A 7 -13.53 -1.20 10.89
CA PHE A 7 -14.49 -0.46 10.07
C PHE A 7 -15.95 -0.75 10.42
N SER A 8 -16.24 -1.85 11.13
CA SER A 8 -17.61 -2.27 11.47
C SER A 8 -18.01 -1.89 12.89
N GLN A 9 -17.17 -1.11 13.59
CA GLN A 9 -17.47 -0.56 14.91
C GLN A 9 -18.28 0.73 14.75
N ASP A 10 -19.34 0.88 15.53
CA ASP A 10 -20.31 1.98 15.37
C ASP A 10 -19.66 3.36 15.43
N SER A 11 -18.65 3.54 16.29
CA SER A 11 -17.88 4.79 16.40
C SER A 11 -17.09 5.12 15.14
N ASN A 12 -16.55 4.11 14.45
CA ASN A 12 -15.77 4.30 13.23
C ASN A 12 -16.69 4.43 12.01
N LEU A 13 -17.81 3.70 11.98
CA LEU A 13 -18.85 3.88 10.96
C LEU A 13 -19.34 5.33 10.94
N ALA A 14 -19.62 5.92 12.09
CA ALA A 14 -20.06 7.32 12.18
C ALA A 14 -19.06 8.32 11.55
N VAL A 15 -17.77 8.00 11.51
CA VAL A 15 -16.73 8.83 10.86
C VAL A 15 -16.77 8.70 9.34
N PHE A 16 -16.99 7.50 8.81
CA PHE A 16 -16.93 7.23 7.38
C PHE A 16 -18.28 7.41 6.66
N GLU A 17 -19.40 7.22 7.35
CA GLU A 17 -20.75 7.24 6.77
C GLU A 17 -21.08 8.49 5.96
N PRO A 18 -20.72 9.72 6.40
CA PRO A 18 -20.97 10.92 5.61
C PRO A 18 -20.27 10.89 4.24
N PHE A 19 -19.04 10.36 4.18
CA PHE A 19 -18.28 10.24 2.93
C PHE A 19 -18.88 9.16 2.03
N ILE A 20 -19.22 8.00 2.61
CA ILE A 20 -19.85 6.89 1.88
C ILE A 20 -21.17 7.37 1.24
N SER A 21 -22.03 7.99 2.03
CA SER A 21 -23.33 8.50 1.59
C SER A 21 -23.20 9.55 0.49
N ALA A 22 -22.29 10.52 0.64
CA ALA A 22 -22.07 11.56 -0.35
C ALA A 22 -21.61 10.99 -1.71
N ILE A 23 -20.68 10.02 -1.70
CA ILE A 23 -20.18 9.37 -2.91
C ILE A 23 -21.29 8.53 -3.56
N GLN A 24 -22.00 7.71 -2.78
CA GLN A 24 -23.11 6.89 -3.28
C GLN A 24 -24.20 7.74 -3.91
N GLN A 25 -24.55 8.87 -3.28
CA GLN A 25 -25.52 9.81 -3.80
C GLN A 25 -25.04 10.42 -5.13
N SER A 26 -23.79 10.87 -5.20
CA SER A 26 -23.21 11.43 -6.43
C SER A 26 -23.18 10.43 -7.59
N LEU A 27 -22.94 9.14 -7.32
CA LEU A 27 -22.91 8.08 -8.34
C LEU A 27 -24.32 7.60 -8.73
N SER A 28 -25.31 7.81 -7.87
CA SER A 28 -26.70 7.42 -8.10
C SER A 28 -27.52 8.52 -8.77
N HIS A 29 -27.11 9.79 -8.67
CA HIS A 29 -27.73 10.87 -9.42
C HIS A 29 -27.41 10.71 -10.90
N ASN A 30 -28.46 10.42 -11.68
CA ASN A 30 -28.38 10.51 -13.12
C ASN A 30 -27.89 11.91 -13.47
N GLY A 31 -26.87 12.00 -14.31
CA GLY A 31 -26.43 13.23 -14.97
C GLY A 31 -27.53 13.73 -15.89
N SER A 32 -28.66 14.15 -15.30
CA SER A 32 -29.65 14.98 -15.95
C SER A 32 -29.02 16.35 -15.89
N SER A 33 -28.40 16.77 -17.00
CA SER A 33 -27.99 18.14 -17.21
C SER A 33 -29.02 19.08 -16.61
N ALA A 34 -28.57 19.96 -15.71
CA ALA A 34 -29.38 20.99 -15.10
C ALA A 34 -30.15 21.76 -16.18
N SER A 35 -31.42 21.43 -16.37
CA SER A 35 -32.40 22.27 -17.04
C SER A 35 -33.76 22.00 -16.41
N SER A 36 -34.13 22.93 -15.53
CA SER A 36 -35.48 23.29 -15.07
C SER A 36 -36.39 22.19 -14.50
N LEU A 37 -36.60 22.28 -13.18
CA LEU A 37 -37.91 22.09 -12.53
C LEU A 37 -39.03 22.83 -13.30
N PRO A 38 -40.31 22.40 -13.27
CA PRO A 38 -40.99 22.05 -12.02
C PRO A 38 -41.91 20.82 -12.03
N PHE A 39 -42.07 20.27 -10.82
CA PHE A 39 -43.19 19.51 -10.27
C PHE A 39 -44.15 18.84 -11.28
N THR A 40 -44.11 17.51 -11.34
CA THR A 40 -45.33 16.73 -11.57
C THR A 40 -45.27 15.42 -10.80
N THR A 41 -46.40 15.11 -10.19
CA THR A 41 -46.69 14.05 -9.22
C THR A 41 -46.54 12.63 -9.78
N GLN A 42 -45.86 11.79 -8.99
CA GLN A 42 -46.06 10.35 -8.74
C GLN A 42 -46.60 9.46 -9.88
N SER A 43 -45.82 8.43 -10.27
CA SER A 43 -46.27 7.02 -10.18
C SER A 43 -45.12 6.02 -10.39
N ALA A 44 -45.01 5.11 -9.41
CA ALA A 44 -44.57 3.71 -9.42
C ALA A 44 -43.54 3.15 -10.45
N SER A 45 -42.55 2.46 -9.86
CA SER A 45 -41.73 1.35 -10.41
C SER A 45 -40.63 1.64 -11.43
N CYS A 46 -39.85 2.72 -11.23
CA CYS A 46 -38.51 2.78 -11.79
C CYS A 46 -37.51 2.27 -10.75
N SER A 47 -36.90 1.11 -11.00
CA SER A 47 -35.64 0.79 -10.33
C SER A 47 -34.69 1.99 -10.52
N PRO A 48 -33.97 2.44 -9.47
CA PRO A 48 -33.07 3.57 -9.61
C PRO A 48 -32.12 3.29 -10.76
N HIS A 49 -32.27 4.03 -11.86
CA HIS A 49 -31.33 3.95 -12.97
C HIS A 49 -30.03 4.54 -12.45
N HIS A 50 -29.08 3.66 -12.11
CA HIS A 50 -27.75 4.06 -11.73
C HIS A 50 -26.97 4.51 -12.97
N ASN A 51 -26.10 5.50 -12.81
CA ASN A 51 -25.21 5.93 -13.88
C ASN A 51 -24.14 4.86 -14.12
N SER A 52 -24.41 3.94 -15.04
CA SER A 52 -23.55 2.78 -15.32
C SER A 52 -22.14 3.18 -15.76
N GLN A 53 -22.01 4.28 -16.49
CA GLN A 53 -20.70 4.81 -16.90
C GLN A 53 -19.93 5.35 -15.70
N ALA A 54 -20.56 6.16 -14.85
CA ALA A 54 -19.90 6.68 -13.65
C ALA A 54 -19.46 5.57 -12.69
N ILE A 55 -20.25 4.50 -12.56
CA ILE A 55 -19.87 3.33 -11.74
C ILE A 55 -18.72 2.56 -12.38
N HIS A 56 -18.72 2.39 -13.71
CA HIS A 56 -17.61 1.75 -14.40
C HIS A 56 -16.30 2.54 -14.21
N ASP A 57 -16.36 3.86 -14.38
CA ASP A 57 -15.21 4.75 -14.17
C ASP A 57 -14.75 4.72 -12.71
N TRP A 58 -15.69 4.64 -11.77
CA TRP A 58 -15.39 4.45 -10.34
C TRP A 58 -14.66 3.12 -10.08
N PHE A 59 -15.06 2.02 -10.72
CA PHE A 59 -14.37 0.74 -10.59
C PHE A 59 -12.96 0.76 -11.19
N GLU A 60 -12.73 1.51 -12.26
CA GLU A 60 -11.39 1.71 -12.80
C GLU A 60 -10.52 2.55 -11.85
N LEU A 61 -11.09 3.61 -11.25
CA LEU A 61 -10.40 4.39 -10.22
C LEU A 61 -10.04 3.56 -9.00
N ASP A 62 -10.97 2.75 -8.48
CA ASP A 62 -10.69 1.80 -7.39
C ASP A 62 -9.54 0.85 -7.77
N HIS A 63 -9.53 0.36 -9.02
CA HIS A 63 -8.45 -0.49 -9.49
C HIS A 63 -7.08 0.21 -9.50
N GLN A 64 -7.03 1.47 -9.93
CA GLN A 64 -5.83 2.29 -9.91
C GLN A 64 -5.34 2.54 -8.47
N ILE A 65 -6.26 2.89 -7.55
CA ILE A 65 -5.96 3.07 -6.13
C ILE A 65 -5.35 1.79 -5.56
N GLN A 66 -5.95 0.62 -5.80
CA GLN A 66 -5.39 -0.66 -5.35
C GLN A 66 -3.97 -0.90 -5.89
N ASN A 67 -3.70 -0.61 -7.17
CA ASN A 67 -2.37 -0.76 -7.75
C ASN A 67 -1.35 0.17 -7.05
N HIS A 68 -1.73 1.42 -6.77
CA HIS A 68 -0.86 2.39 -6.11
C HIS A 68 -0.61 2.03 -4.64
N LEU A 69 -1.66 1.65 -3.90
CA LEU A 69 -1.53 1.17 -2.52
C LEU A 69 -0.64 -0.06 -2.44
N CYS A 70 -0.81 -1.03 -3.34
CA CYS A 70 0.00 -2.24 -3.39
C CYS A 70 1.48 -1.92 -3.64
N ALA A 71 1.77 -1.08 -4.63
CA ALA A 71 3.12 -0.64 -4.94
C ALA A 71 3.78 0.11 -3.78
N ALA A 72 3.09 1.13 -3.23
CA ALA A 72 3.58 1.91 -2.10
C ALA A 72 3.82 1.04 -0.87
N LEU A 73 2.97 0.04 -0.63
CA LEU A 73 3.15 -0.90 0.46
C LEU A 73 4.45 -1.68 0.27
N ILE A 74 4.66 -2.33 -0.87
CA ILE A 74 5.88 -3.12 -1.13
C ILE A 74 7.16 -2.27 -0.98
N GLN A 75 7.10 -1.01 -1.40
CA GLN A 75 8.25 -0.10 -1.38
C GLN A 75 8.57 0.48 0.01
N THR A 76 7.67 0.37 0.99
CA THR A 76 7.83 1.10 2.27
C THR A 76 7.66 0.24 3.52
N ILE A 77 7.17 -0.99 3.39
CA ILE A 77 6.78 -1.82 4.53
C ILE A 77 7.94 -2.55 5.24
N GLY A 78 9.19 -2.30 4.84
CA GLY A 78 10.35 -3.13 5.24
C GLY A 78 10.54 -4.30 4.28
N VAL A 79 11.04 -5.43 4.75
CA VAL A 79 11.24 -6.65 3.94
C VAL A 79 9.86 -7.16 3.48
N PRO A 80 9.43 -6.98 2.22
CA PRO A 80 8.05 -7.25 1.83
C PRO A 80 7.70 -8.74 1.90
N PRO A 81 6.42 -9.07 2.16
CA PRO A 81 5.91 -10.43 2.00
C PRO A 81 6.05 -10.93 0.55
N ARG A 82 5.91 -12.25 0.36
CA ARG A 82 5.81 -12.82 -0.99
C ARG A 82 4.57 -12.28 -1.71
N ASP A 83 4.67 -12.17 -3.02
CA ASP A 83 3.63 -11.65 -3.89
C ASP A 83 2.26 -12.35 -3.71
N PHE A 84 2.24 -13.67 -3.57
CA PHE A 84 1.00 -14.41 -3.30
C PHE A 84 0.40 -14.13 -1.92
N GLN A 85 1.20 -13.72 -0.93
CA GLN A 85 0.71 -13.38 0.41
C GLN A 85 0.05 -12.00 0.41
N ILE A 86 0.67 -11.03 -0.28
CA ILE A 86 0.10 -9.70 -0.47
C ILE A 86 -1.24 -9.80 -1.19
N ALA A 87 -1.31 -10.64 -2.23
CA ALA A 87 -2.50 -10.83 -3.04
C ALA A 87 -3.74 -11.32 -2.26
N ILE A 88 -3.54 -11.92 -1.08
CA ILE A 88 -4.61 -12.49 -0.26
C ILE A 88 -4.78 -11.77 1.08
N PHE A 89 -4.17 -10.59 1.26
CA PHE A 89 -4.33 -9.86 2.51
C PHE A 89 -5.78 -9.51 2.79
N GLN A 90 -6.18 -9.76 4.03
CA GLN A 90 -7.52 -9.51 4.54
C GLN A 90 -7.51 -8.38 5.56
N TYR A 91 -8.49 -7.49 5.49
CA TYR A 91 -8.69 -6.43 6.49
C TYR A 91 -9.76 -6.79 7.52
N ASP A 92 -10.58 -7.80 7.25
CA ASP A 92 -11.59 -8.33 8.17
C ASP A 92 -11.53 -9.87 8.26
N HIS A 93 -12.11 -10.42 9.32
CA HIS A 93 -12.22 -11.84 9.57
C HIS A 93 -13.26 -12.48 8.65
N ASP A 94 -12.85 -13.48 7.87
CA ASP A 94 -13.76 -14.25 7.03
C ASP A 94 -14.39 -15.39 7.83
N ALA A 95 -15.66 -15.19 8.24
CA ALA A 95 -16.41 -16.19 9.01
C ALA A 95 -16.67 -17.50 8.24
N ILE A 96 -16.67 -17.48 6.91
CA ILE A 96 -16.93 -18.67 6.09
C ILE A 96 -15.69 -19.58 6.07
N THR A 97 -14.52 -18.99 5.89
CA THR A 97 -13.26 -19.74 5.83
C THR A 97 -12.58 -19.88 7.18
N GLY A 98 -13.01 -19.12 8.20
CA GLY A 98 -12.32 -18.99 9.48
C GLY A 98 -10.99 -18.26 9.36
N SER A 99 -10.74 -17.60 8.24
CA SER A 99 -9.48 -16.90 7.99
C SER A 99 -9.43 -15.60 8.79
N ALA A 100 -8.34 -15.43 9.54
CA ALA A 100 -8.12 -14.24 10.33
C ALA A 100 -7.64 -13.08 9.47
N ARG A 101 -8.03 -11.86 9.87
CA ARG A 101 -7.54 -10.63 9.23
C ARG A 101 -6.01 -10.52 9.32
N ASN A 102 -5.45 -9.77 8.38
CA ASN A 102 -4.05 -9.40 8.34
C ASN A 102 -3.80 -7.97 8.81
N LEU A 103 -4.81 -7.09 8.77
CA LEU A 103 -4.70 -5.69 9.22
C LEU A 103 -4.97 -5.56 10.73
N PHE A 104 -4.04 -4.93 11.44
CA PHE A 104 -4.11 -4.70 12.89
C PHE A 104 -3.72 -3.27 13.25
N LEU A 105 -4.19 -2.81 14.41
CA LEU A 105 -3.62 -1.66 15.12
C LEU A 105 -2.78 -2.18 16.28
N MET A 106 -1.50 -1.82 16.30
CA MET A 106 -0.55 -2.19 17.35
C MET A 106 0.29 -0.98 17.70
N ASP A 107 0.34 -0.63 19.00
CA ASP A 107 1.06 0.55 19.51
C ASP A 107 0.69 1.85 18.75
N GLY A 108 -0.60 2.01 18.42
CA GLY A 108 -1.11 3.16 17.65
C GLY A 108 -0.77 3.15 16.15
N MET A 109 -0.07 2.14 15.67
CA MET A 109 0.37 2.01 14.28
C MET A 109 -0.45 0.95 13.53
N VAL A 110 -0.68 1.19 12.24
CA VAL A 110 -1.24 0.16 11.37
C VAL A 110 -0.16 -0.86 11.03
N ALA A 111 -0.48 -2.13 11.21
CA ALA A 111 0.40 -3.23 10.88
C ALA A 111 -0.31 -4.30 10.04
N LEU A 112 0.45 -4.96 9.19
CA LEU A 112 0.03 -6.15 8.45
C LEU A 112 0.75 -7.37 9.05
N GLY A 113 0.05 -8.45 9.33
CA GLY A 113 0.66 -9.67 9.86
C GLY A 113 -0.13 -10.91 9.52
N ASN A 114 0.27 -12.05 10.09
CA ASN A 114 -0.45 -13.33 9.93
C ASN A 114 -0.63 -13.79 8.46
N PRO A 115 0.35 -13.62 7.55
CA PRO A 115 0.16 -14.08 6.17
C PRO A 115 0.15 -15.61 6.14
N LYS A 116 -0.51 -16.15 5.12
CA LYS A 116 -0.51 -17.59 4.86
C LYS A 116 0.92 -18.10 4.65
N ALA A 117 1.33 -19.14 5.36
CA ALA A 117 2.64 -19.75 5.19
C ALA A 117 2.66 -20.62 3.91
N LYS A 118 3.84 -20.74 3.30
CA LYS A 118 4.05 -21.60 2.10
C LYS A 118 4.12 -23.09 2.45
N GLN A 119 4.54 -23.43 3.67
CA GLN A 119 4.84 -24.79 4.10
C GLN A 119 3.60 -25.51 4.65
N HIS A 120 3.45 -26.80 4.34
CA HIS A 120 2.28 -27.61 4.72
C HIS A 120 2.10 -27.80 6.24
N VAL A 121 3.15 -27.60 7.04
CA VAL A 121 3.14 -27.87 8.49
C VAL A 121 2.58 -26.69 9.30
N ARG A 122 2.70 -25.45 8.80
CA ARG A 122 2.19 -24.26 9.48
C ARG A 122 1.13 -23.59 8.63
N ILE A 123 -0.02 -23.26 9.22
CA ILE A 123 -1.10 -22.53 8.52
C ILE A 123 -0.72 -21.04 8.35
N VAL A 124 0.04 -20.51 9.31
CA VAL A 124 0.37 -19.09 9.48
C VAL A 124 1.86 -18.91 9.72
N GLN A 125 2.43 -17.84 9.18
CA GLN A 125 3.79 -17.42 9.49
C GLN A 125 3.82 -16.32 10.56
N GLU A 126 4.76 -16.44 11.49
CA GLU A 126 5.10 -15.41 12.47
C GLU A 126 5.85 -14.26 11.78
N CYS A 127 5.10 -13.26 11.34
CA CYS A 127 5.66 -12.00 10.84
C CYS A 127 4.60 -10.91 10.94
N ILE A 128 5.09 -9.70 11.16
CA ILE A 128 4.31 -8.47 11.20
C ILE A 128 5.14 -7.37 10.54
N TRP A 129 4.45 -6.47 9.87
CA TRP A 129 5.04 -5.37 9.14
C TRP A 129 4.32 -4.08 9.51
N GLN A 130 5.07 -3.10 9.98
CA GLN A 130 4.52 -1.78 10.24
C GLN A 130 4.30 -1.04 8.92
N VAL A 131 3.08 -0.54 8.70
CA VAL A 131 2.76 0.31 7.56
C VAL A 131 3.24 1.73 7.84
N GLN A 132 3.84 2.38 6.85
CA GLN A 132 4.26 3.77 6.96
C GLN A 132 3.05 4.67 7.30
N PRO A 133 3.16 5.64 8.23
CA PRO A 133 2.00 6.37 8.76
C PRO A 133 1.10 7.08 7.73
N SER A 134 1.68 7.68 6.69
CA SER A 134 0.90 8.34 5.62
C SER A 134 0.14 7.33 4.77
N LEU A 135 0.80 6.22 4.40
CA LEU A 135 0.18 5.11 3.69
C LEU A 135 -0.88 4.41 4.55
N ALA A 136 -0.65 4.28 5.85
CA ALA A 136 -1.63 3.74 6.79
C ALA A 136 -2.94 4.54 6.76
N LYS A 137 -2.87 5.87 6.81
CA LYS A 137 -4.04 6.75 6.66
C LYS A 137 -4.76 6.52 5.33
N ALA A 138 -4.01 6.42 4.23
CA ALA A 138 -4.57 6.17 2.91
C ALA A 138 -5.28 4.80 2.83
N ILE A 139 -4.67 3.74 3.38
CA ILE A 139 -5.25 2.40 3.43
C ILE A 139 -6.52 2.40 4.29
N LEU A 140 -6.48 3.02 5.48
CA LEU A 140 -7.64 3.10 6.36
C LEU A 140 -8.79 3.88 5.73
N PHE A 141 -8.51 5.02 5.09
CA PHE A 141 -9.53 5.80 4.39
C PHE A 141 -10.11 5.03 3.19
N TYR A 142 -9.24 4.39 2.40
CA TYR A 142 -9.68 3.55 1.29
C TYR A 142 -10.61 2.42 1.76
N LEU A 143 -10.20 1.67 2.78
CA LEU A 143 -10.98 0.54 3.29
C LEU A 143 -12.25 0.98 4.04
N GLY A 144 -12.21 2.12 4.74
CA GLY A 144 -13.32 2.62 5.53
C GLY A 144 -14.36 3.42 4.74
N ALA A 145 -13.95 4.16 3.70
CA ALA A 145 -14.84 5.06 2.96
C ALA A 145 -15.05 4.65 1.49
N LEU A 146 -14.00 4.26 0.76
CA LEU A 146 -14.11 4.00 -0.67
C LEU A 146 -14.55 2.56 -0.99
N ARG A 147 -13.99 1.58 -0.27
CA ARG A 147 -14.33 0.16 -0.44
C ARG A 147 -15.82 -0.14 -0.21
N PRO A 148 -16.50 0.42 0.82
CA PRO A 148 -17.94 0.19 1.01
C PRO A 148 -18.81 0.66 -0.16
N VAL A 149 -18.41 1.75 -0.84
CA VAL A 149 -19.09 2.23 -2.06
C VAL A 149 -18.98 1.18 -3.16
N VAL A 150 -17.78 0.63 -3.37
CA VAL A 150 -17.55 -0.43 -4.37
C VAL A 150 -18.34 -1.69 -4.03
N VAL A 151 -18.33 -2.11 -2.77
CA VAL A 151 -19.10 -3.27 -2.28
C VAL A 151 -20.59 -3.08 -2.54
N HIS A 152 -21.12 -1.89 -2.24
CA HIS A 152 -22.53 -1.55 -2.47
C HIS A 152 -22.90 -1.71 -3.95
N PHE A 153 -22.17 -1.07 -4.85
CA PHE A 153 -22.47 -1.15 -6.28
C PHE A 153 -22.24 -2.53 -6.88
N ILE A 154 -21.28 -3.32 -6.36
CA ILE A 154 -21.14 -4.73 -6.73
C ILE A 154 -22.38 -5.53 -6.33
N GLY A 155 -22.92 -5.31 -5.14
CA GLY A 155 -24.14 -5.97 -4.66
C GLY A 155 -25.36 -5.62 -5.52
N VAL A 156 -25.45 -4.37 -5.98
CA VAL A 156 -26.54 -3.88 -6.83
C VAL A 156 -26.40 -4.37 -8.28
N LEU A 157 -25.23 -4.24 -8.89
CA LEU A 157 -25.00 -4.56 -10.30
C LEU A 157 -24.82 -6.06 -10.56
N PHE A 158 -24.31 -6.81 -9.58
CA PHE A 158 -24.01 -8.23 -9.70
C PHE A 158 -24.65 -9.06 -8.57
N PRO A 159 -25.98 -9.02 -8.39
CA PRO A 159 -26.66 -9.65 -7.26
C PRO A 159 -26.47 -11.17 -7.21
N SER A 160 -26.25 -11.81 -8.36
CA SER A 160 -25.96 -13.25 -8.45
C SER A 160 -24.51 -13.62 -8.11
N SER A 161 -23.60 -12.63 -8.02
CA SER A 161 -22.16 -12.84 -7.83
C SER A 161 -21.76 -12.81 -6.36
N ARG A 162 -22.34 -13.71 -5.55
CA ARG A 162 -22.09 -13.80 -4.09
C ARG A 162 -20.60 -13.88 -3.74
N HIS A 163 -19.80 -14.58 -4.54
CA HIS A 163 -18.35 -14.70 -4.32
C HIS A 163 -17.58 -13.39 -4.54
N LEU A 164 -17.98 -12.59 -5.53
CA LEU A 164 -17.37 -11.28 -5.80
C LEU A 164 -17.64 -10.35 -4.62
N TYR A 165 -18.90 -10.28 -4.20
CA TYR A 165 -19.35 -9.53 -3.03
C TYR A 165 -18.61 -9.98 -1.76
N HIS A 166 -18.50 -11.30 -1.53
CA HIS A 166 -17.76 -11.87 -0.40
C HIS A 166 -16.32 -11.34 -0.36
N HIS A 167 -15.55 -11.52 -1.43
CA HIS A 167 -14.14 -11.12 -1.39
C HIS A 167 -13.92 -9.61 -1.17
N HIS A 168 -14.79 -8.74 -1.68
CA HIS A 168 -14.66 -7.29 -1.46
C HIS A 168 -14.90 -6.87 0.01
N ASN A 169 -15.67 -7.65 0.78
CA ASN A 169 -15.94 -7.39 2.19
C ASN A 169 -14.78 -7.75 3.13
N PHE A 170 -13.83 -8.59 2.69
CA PHE A 170 -12.77 -9.08 3.59
C PHE A 170 -11.36 -8.87 3.04
N CYS A 171 -11.15 -8.86 1.73
CA CYS A 171 -9.82 -8.78 1.11
C CYS A 171 -9.46 -7.34 0.71
N ILE A 172 -8.21 -6.96 0.93
CA ILE A 172 -7.67 -5.64 0.58
C ILE A 172 -7.59 -5.49 -0.94
N PHE A 173 -7.01 -6.49 -1.62
CA PHE A 173 -6.75 -6.47 -3.07
C PHE A 173 -7.63 -7.47 -3.82
N VAL A 174 -8.52 -6.95 -4.67
CA VAL A 174 -9.55 -7.72 -5.38
C VAL A 174 -9.79 -7.15 -6.78
N HIS A 175 -10.24 -8.00 -7.70
CA HIS A 175 -10.67 -7.59 -9.03
C HIS A 175 -12.12 -7.11 -8.99
N ASN A 176 -12.38 -5.87 -9.45
CA ASN A 176 -13.72 -5.28 -9.48
C ASN A 176 -14.59 -5.86 -10.61
N THR A 177 -13.95 -6.42 -11.64
CA THR A 177 -14.64 -6.98 -12.80
C THR A 177 -14.82 -8.48 -12.68
N LEU A 178 -15.95 -8.97 -13.17
CA LEU A 178 -16.16 -10.37 -13.52
C LEU A 178 -15.12 -10.79 -14.56
N VAL A 179 -14.07 -11.51 -14.12
CA VAL A 179 -13.04 -12.05 -15.02
C VAL A 179 -13.67 -13.14 -15.89
N GLY A 180 -14.23 -12.75 -17.04
CA GLY A 180 -14.75 -13.62 -18.09
C GLY A 180 -16.00 -14.44 -17.71
N LYS A 181 -17.03 -14.40 -18.57
CA LYS A 181 -18.30 -15.14 -18.40
C LYS A 181 -18.15 -16.66 -18.17
N ARG A 182 -17.00 -17.26 -18.52
CA ARG A 182 -16.74 -18.71 -18.42
C ARG A 182 -16.12 -19.16 -17.09
N LEU A 183 -15.74 -18.22 -16.22
CA LEU A 183 -14.92 -18.53 -15.05
C LEU A 183 -15.67 -18.39 -13.72
N HIS A 184 -16.92 -17.91 -13.71
CA HIS A 184 -17.72 -17.63 -12.50
C HIS A 184 -17.78 -18.70 -11.40
N HIS A 185 -17.43 -19.95 -11.70
CA HIS A 185 -17.49 -21.08 -10.78
C HIS A 185 -16.18 -21.46 -10.08
N ARG A 186 -15.00 -20.89 -10.42
CA ARG A 186 -13.77 -21.22 -9.67
C ARG A 186 -13.58 -20.27 -8.48
N ARG A 187 -13.48 -20.84 -7.27
CA ARG A 187 -13.10 -20.11 -6.05
C ARG A 187 -11.77 -19.40 -6.28
N GLY A 188 -11.68 -18.11 -5.93
CA GLY A 188 -10.44 -17.34 -5.94
C GLY A 188 -10.12 -16.54 -7.22
N ILE A 189 -10.96 -16.56 -8.26
CA ILE A 189 -10.72 -15.76 -9.48
C ILE A 189 -10.76 -14.25 -9.23
N TYR A 190 -11.56 -13.83 -8.25
CA TYR A 190 -11.73 -12.43 -7.89
C TYR A 190 -10.57 -11.90 -7.04
N LEU A 191 -9.71 -12.78 -6.52
CA LEU A 191 -8.52 -12.38 -5.79
C LEU A 191 -7.40 -12.04 -6.78
N TRP A 192 -6.56 -11.10 -6.39
CA TRP A 192 -5.31 -10.90 -7.10
C TRP A 192 -4.45 -12.16 -7.01
N ASN A 193 -3.46 -12.24 -7.89
CA ASN A 193 -2.40 -13.24 -7.82
C ASN A 193 -1.03 -12.54 -7.79
N GLY A 194 0.03 -13.33 -7.57
CA GLY A 194 1.39 -12.80 -7.51
C GLY A 194 1.81 -12.03 -8.77
N SER A 195 1.36 -12.48 -9.95
CA SER A 195 1.60 -11.77 -11.21
C SER A 195 0.96 -10.37 -11.24
N LYS A 196 -0.25 -10.22 -10.69
CA LYS A 196 -0.94 -8.93 -10.60
C LYS A 196 -0.25 -7.99 -9.61
N VAL A 197 0.17 -8.51 -8.45
CA VAL A 197 0.96 -7.76 -7.45
C VAL A 197 2.26 -7.24 -8.07
N ASN A 198 3.04 -8.12 -8.73
CA ASN A 198 4.27 -7.70 -9.40
C ASN A 198 4.03 -6.71 -10.54
N ARG A 199 2.90 -6.80 -11.26
CA ARG A 199 2.52 -5.83 -12.29
C ARG A 199 2.20 -4.45 -11.70
N ALA A 200 1.48 -4.40 -10.58
CA ALA A 200 1.19 -3.17 -9.87
C ALA A 200 2.50 -2.47 -9.45
N LEU A 201 3.43 -3.23 -8.87
CA LEU A 201 4.77 -2.75 -8.54
C LEU A 201 5.50 -2.24 -9.78
N GLN A 202 5.59 -3.03 -10.86
CA GLN A 202 6.27 -2.66 -12.11
C GLN A 202 5.68 -1.41 -12.77
N GLY A 203 4.37 -1.16 -12.61
CA GLY A 203 3.75 0.08 -13.08
C GLY A 203 4.35 1.30 -12.37
N SER A 204 4.52 1.23 -11.06
CA SER A 204 5.09 2.32 -10.24
C SER A 204 6.59 2.52 -10.41
N THR A 205 7.32 1.47 -10.82
CA THR A 205 8.78 1.46 -10.99
C THR A 205 9.18 1.33 -12.46
N SER A 206 8.29 1.69 -13.38
CA SER A 206 8.50 1.55 -14.83
C SER A 206 9.72 2.32 -15.37
N THR A 207 10.23 3.28 -14.59
CA THR A 207 11.44 4.06 -14.90
C THR A 207 12.73 3.37 -14.45
N PHE A 208 12.66 2.30 -13.67
CA PHE A 208 13.85 1.59 -13.22
C PHE A 208 14.41 0.78 -14.38
N PRO A 209 15.75 0.76 -14.58
CA PRO A 209 16.37 -0.02 -15.67
C PRO A 209 16.27 -1.53 -15.43
N ILE A 210 15.77 -1.94 -14.28
CA ILE A 210 15.64 -3.33 -13.85
C ILE A 210 14.18 -3.68 -13.59
N ARG A 211 13.82 -4.91 -13.93
CA ARG A 211 12.48 -5.43 -13.64
C ARG A 211 12.32 -5.64 -12.14
N THR A 212 11.52 -4.79 -11.51
CA THR A 212 11.24 -4.93 -10.08
C THR A 212 10.18 -6.01 -9.82
N THR A 213 10.37 -6.77 -8.76
CA THR A 213 9.43 -7.79 -8.26
C THR A 213 9.43 -7.78 -6.74
N CYS A 214 8.45 -8.40 -6.09
CA CYS A 214 8.47 -8.55 -4.63
C CYS A 214 9.74 -9.27 -4.16
N ARG A 215 10.21 -10.28 -4.92
CA ARG A 215 11.47 -10.97 -4.64
C ARG A 215 12.66 -10.00 -4.67
N PHE A 216 12.76 -9.19 -5.73
CA PHE A 216 13.82 -8.19 -5.86
C PHE A 216 13.83 -7.22 -4.67
N PHE A 217 12.68 -6.65 -4.30
CA PHE A 217 12.61 -5.73 -3.16
C PHE A 217 12.94 -6.42 -1.83
N ARG A 218 12.50 -7.67 -1.63
CA ARG A 218 12.86 -8.47 -0.45
C ARG A 218 14.38 -8.63 -0.35
N ASP A 219 15.03 -9.04 -1.43
CA ASP A 219 16.47 -9.27 -1.44
C ASP A 219 17.26 -7.94 -1.29
N LEU A 220 16.82 -6.87 -1.96
CA LEU A 220 17.38 -5.52 -1.86
C LEU A 220 17.26 -4.94 -0.45
N ILE A 221 16.06 -4.96 0.13
CA ILE A 221 15.79 -4.37 1.44
C ILE A 221 16.52 -5.14 2.53
N THR A 222 16.55 -6.47 2.45
CA THR A 222 17.38 -7.28 3.34
C THR A 222 18.85 -6.86 3.23
N ALA A 223 19.41 -6.69 2.03
CA ALA A 223 20.79 -6.25 1.84
C ALA A 223 21.06 -4.86 2.46
N ILE A 224 20.15 -3.90 2.26
CA ILE A 224 20.22 -2.57 2.86
C ILE A 224 20.22 -2.68 4.40
N LEU A 225 19.30 -3.48 4.97
CA LEU A 225 19.22 -3.66 6.42
C LEU A 225 20.47 -4.35 6.99
N ARG A 226 21.06 -5.31 6.28
CA ARG A 226 22.35 -5.94 6.67
C ARG A 226 23.45 -4.89 6.82
N LEU A 227 23.48 -3.92 5.89
CA LEU A 227 24.51 -2.90 5.81
C LEU A 227 24.35 -1.82 6.90
N TYR A 228 23.13 -1.29 7.08
CA TYR A 228 22.89 -0.14 7.96
C TYR A 228 22.43 -0.51 9.38
N PHE A 229 21.82 -1.68 9.55
CA PHE A 229 21.25 -2.16 10.82
C PHE A 229 21.68 -3.60 11.17
N PRO A 230 22.98 -3.92 11.21
CA PRO A 230 23.44 -5.27 11.53
C PRO A 230 23.04 -5.72 12.95
N LYS A 231 22.73 -4.80 13.88
CA LYS A 231 22.21 -5.17 15.20
C LYS A 231 20.80 -5.76 15.14
N LEU A 232 19.96 -5.33 14.19
CA LEU A 232 18.66 -5.97 13.93
C LEU A 232 18.84 -7.44 13.53
N GLN A 233 20.01 -7.78 13.01
CA GLN A 233 20.32 -9.16 12.65
C GLN A 233 20.70 -10.03 13.84
N ALA A 234 21.40 -9.43 14.79
CA ALA A 234 21.83 -10.09 16.02
C ALA A 234 20.71 -10.31 17.06
N LEU A 235 19.50 -9.75 16.85
CA LEU A 235 18.39 -9.87 17.80
C LEU A 235 17.81 -11.30 17.91
N SER A 236 18.15 -12.21 17.00
CA SER A 236 17.76 -13.63 17.11
C SER A 236 18.63 -14.36 18.13
N LYS A 237 18.19 -14.35 19.39
CA LYS A 237 18.94 -14.94 20.52
C LYS A 237 18.65 -16.42 20.79
N THR A 238 17.92 -17.13 19.93
CA THR A 238 17.58 -18.54 20.16
C THR A 238 17.95 -19.42 18.97
N GLY A 239 19.15 -20.00 19.01
CA GLY A 239 19.56 -21.09 18.10
C GLY A 239 20.25 -20.64 16.81
N PRO A 240 20.72 -21.60 15.99
CA PRO A 240 21.63 -21.31 14.90
C PRO A 240 20.95 -20.55 13.75
N VAL A 241 21.28 -19.25 13.67
CA VAL A 241 21.51 -18.45 12.45
C VAL A 241 20.29 -18.10 11.60
N GLU A 242 19.23 -17.53 12.19
CA GLU A 242 18.28 -16.73 11.39
C GLU A 242 17.89 -15.41 12.03
N THR A 243 18.13 -14.33 11.30
CA THR A 243 17.87 -12.96 11.76
C THR A 243 16.38 -12.63 11.67
N ILE A 244 15.90 -11.64 12.42
CA ILE A 244 14.49 -11.19 12.35
C ILE A 244 14.13 -10.73 10.93
N SER A 245 15.06 -10.06 10.23
CA SER A 245 14.92 -9.70 8.82
C SER A 245 14.80 -10.94 7.92
N ASP A 246 15.52 -12.02 8.22
CA ASP A 246 15.44 -13.26 7.46
C ASP A 246 14.14 -14.02 7.76
N ILE A 247 13.62 -13.96 8.99
CA ILE A 247 12.32 -14.54 9.35
C ILE A 247 11.17 -13.79 8.66
N GLN A 248 11.19 -12.45 8.63
CA GLN A 248 10.25 -11.67 7.79
C GLN A 248 10.41 -12.03 6.31
N GLY A 249 11.66 -12.19 5.87
CA GLY A 249 12.04 -12.64 4.54
C GLY A 249 11.75 -14.11 4.25
N GLN A 250 11.28 -14.89 5.21
CA GLN A 250 10.90 -16.31 5.08
C GLN A 250 12.05 -17.28 4.80
N HIS A 251 13.15 -17.12 5.53
CA HIS A 251 14.14 -18.18 5.77
C HIS A 251 13.69 -19.02 6.99
N THR A 252 14.17 -20.26 7.13
CA THR A 252 13.71 -21.25 8.14
C THR A 252 14.71 -21.61 9.25
N VAL A 253 14.30 -21.45 10.53
CA VAL A 253 14.68 -22.34 11.64
C VAL A 253 13.47 -22.67 12.52
N GLU A 254 13.48 -23.92 12.96
CA GLU A 254 12.41 -24.67 13.60
C GLU A 254 12.29 -24.42 15.12
N THR A 255 11.05 -24.57 15.61
CA THR A 255 10.61 -24.94 16.98
C THR A 255 11.05 -24.10 18.20
N SER A 256 10.22 -23.12 18.60
CA SER A 256 10.18 -22.62 20.00
C SER A 256 8.80 -22.12 20.50
N SER A 257 7.72 -22.28 19.72
CA SER A 257 6.46 -21.55 19.94
C SER A 257 5.48 -22.15 20.97
N ILE A 258 5.91 -23.03 21.88
CA ILE A 258 4.99 -23.84 22.73
C ILE A 258 4.84 -23.32 24.17
N HIS A 259 5.72 -22.44 24.70
CA HIS A 259 5.83 -22.29 26.17
C HIS A 259 5.53 -20.93 26.82
N TYR A 260 5.03 -19.91 26.10
CA TYR A 260 4.79 -18.59 26.72
C TYR A 260 3.35 -18.09 26.55
N GLY A 261 2.74 -17.70 27.68
CA GLY A 261 1.36 -17.22 27.78
C GLY A 261 1.08 -16.03 26.86
N ARG A 262 -0.04 -16.10 26.13
CA ARG A 262 -0.43 -15.12 25.11
C ARG A 262 -1.41 -14.10 25.66
N SER A 263 -1.13 -12.81 25.42
CA SER A 263 -2.08 -11.70 25.66
C SER A 263 -3.18 -11.66 24.57
N SER A 264 -4.34 -11.09 24.90
CA SER A 264 -5.65 -11.62 24.53
C SER A 264 -6.37 -10.99 23.32
N SER A 265 -5.75 -10.16 22.47
CA SER A 265 -6.51 -9.56 21.34
C SER A 265 -5.81 -9.53 19.98
N VAL A 266 -4.59 -9.00 19.86
CA VAL A 266 -3.82 -8.97 18.58
C VAL A 266 -2.85 -10.16 18.50
N LEU A 267 -2.26 -10.52 19.65
CA LEU A 267 -1.22 -11.54 19.77
C LEU A 267 -1.75 -12.97 19.64
N PHE A 268 -3.04 -13.20 19.90
CA PHE A 268 -3.64 -14.51 19.68
C PHE A 268 -3.66 -14.88 18.19
N ALA A 269 -4.02 -13.92 17.32
CA ALA A 269 -4.05 -14.13 15.87
C ALA A 269 -2.64 -14.31 15.29
N LEU A 270 -1.67 -13.52 15.79
CA LEU A 270 -0.28 -13.59 15.35
C LEU A 270 0.49 -14.78 15.94
N ARG A 271 -0.06 -15.44 16.96
CA ARG A 271 0.55 -16.56 17.71
C ARG A 271 1.93 -16.26 18.32
N MET A 272 2.30 -14.98 18.44
CA MET A 272 3.61 -14.51 18.92
C MET A 272 3.50 -13.59 20.15
N PRO A 273 4.55 -13.50 20.99
CA PRO A 273 4.64 -12.50 22.06
C PRO A 273 4.69 -11.07 21.54
N GLU A 274 4.28 -10.10 22.37
CA GLU A 274 4.25 -8.68 22.02
C GLU A 274 5.63 -8.11 21.74
N SER A 275 6.61 -8.47 22.57
CA SER A 275 8.01 -8.08 22.38
C SER A 275 8.52 -8.50 21.00
N HIS A 276 8.21 -9.73 20.59
CA HIS A 276 8.61 -10.27 19.29
C HIS A 276 7.91 -9.54 18.13
N ALA A 277 6.63 -9.21 18.29
CA ALA A 277 5.90 -8.40 17.30
C ALA A 277 6.51 -6.99 17.15
N ARG A 278 6.92 -6.34 18.25
CA ARG A 278 7.61 -5.05 18.22
C ARG A 278 8.96 -5.13 17.51
N GLU A 279 9.74 -6.18 17.74
CA GLU A 279 11.02 -6.40 17.04
C GLU A 279 10.84 -6.51 15.52
N PHE A 280 9.79 -7.21 15.06
CA PHE A 280 9.43 -7.23 13.64
C PHE A 280 9.03 -5.85 13.10
N MET A 281 8.23 -5.09 13.86
CA MET A 281 7.86 -3.72 13.47
C MET A 281 9.09 -2.79 13.39
N GLN A 282 10.12 -3.00 14.22
CA GLN A 282 11.37 -2.26 14.15
C GLN A 282 12.09 -2.46 12.82
N VAL A 283 11.99 -3.62 12.17
CA VAL A 283 12.58 -3.84 10.83
C VAL A 283 11.89 -2.96 9.78
N SER A 284 10.56 -2.91 9.77
CA SER A 284 9.80 -1.99 8.92
C SER A 284 10.18 -0.53 9.20
N ARG A 285 10.27 -0.15 10.47
CA ARG A 285 10.60 1.20 10.88
C ARG A 285 12.02 1.61 10.47
N ALA A 286 13.01 0.75 10.69
CA ALA A 286 14.39 1.00 10.30
C ALA A 286 14.49 1.29 8.81
N TYR A 287 13.82 0.50 7.97
CA TYR A 287 13.77 0.77 6.54
C TYR A 287 13.04 2.08 6.20
N GLN A 288 11.92 2.38 6.87
CA GLN A 288 11.20 3.65 6.70
C GLN A 288 12.05 4.87 7.07
N VAL A 289 12.93 4.74 8.07
CA VAL A 289 13.91 5.77 8.43
C VAL A 289 14.96 5.96 7.34
N ILE A 290 15.48 4.87 6.75
CA ILE A 290 16.41 4.96 5.60
C ILE A 290 15.77 5.72 4.43
N LEU A 291 14.48 5.51 4.21
CA LEU A 291 13.72 6.20 3.17
C LEU A 291 13.33 7.65 3.55
N GLY A 292 13.63 8.12 4.77
CA GLY A 292 13.24 9.43 5.25
C GLY A 292 11.72 9.60 5.46
N LEU A 293 10.98 8.49 5.62
CA LEU A 293 9.52 8.48 5.75
C LEU A 293 9.04 8.58 7.21
N VAL A 294 9.92 8.28 8.16
CA VAL A 294 9.67 8.32 9.61
C VAL A 294 10.91 8.91 10.28
N GLN A 295 10.72 9.64 11.37
CA GLN A 295 11.82 10.19 12.17
C GLN A 295 12.57 9.07 12.89
N LEU A 296 13.90 9.24 12.95
CA LEU A 296 14.77 8.39 13.75
C LEU A 296 14.46 8.64 15.23
N ASP A 297 14.01 7.62 15.95
CA ASP A 297 13.82 7.67 17.40
C ASP A 297 15.02 7.05 18.14
N GLU A 298 15.05 7.19 19.47
CA GLU A 298 16.15 6.67 20.28
C GLU A 298 16.34 5.15 20.10
N ASP A 299 15.24 4.39 20.04
CA ASP A 299 15.28 2.94 19.89
C ASP A 299 15.90 2.53 18.55
N THR A 300 15.49 3.17 17.45
CA THR A 300 16.07 2.93 16.11
C THR A 300 17.51 3.43 16.03
N THR A 301 17.85 4.52 16.73
CA THR A 301 19.23 5.05 16.79
C THR A 301 20.19 4.05 17.41
N ARG A 302 19.77 3.35 18.49
CA ARG A 302 20.60 2.34 19.17
C ARG A 302 20.94 1.15 18.28
N LEU A 303 20.07 0.83 17.32
CA LEU A 303 20.24 -0.24 16.35
C LEU A 303 21.19 0.13 15.21
N TYR A 304 21.44 1.43 15.03
CA TYR A 304 22.27 1.96 13.95
C TYR A 304 23.77 1.81 14.27
N VAL A 305 24.59 1.54 13.25
CA VAL A 305 26.06 1.44 13.41
C VAL A 305 26.77 2.77 13.18
N ASN A 306 26.26 3.63 12.29
CA ASN A 306 26.86 4.94 12.01
C ASN A 306 25.83 6.08 11.85
N PRO A 307 25.24 6.61 12.95
CA PRO A 307 24.16 7.61 12.89
C PRO A 307 24.49 8.82 12.01
N GLN A 308 25.78 9.16 11.90
CA GLN A 308 26.30 10.26 11.10
C GLN A 308 25.98 10.12 9.60
N MET A 309 25.73 8.92 9.07
CA MET A 309 25.31 8.76 7.67
C MET A 309 23.90 9.30 7.40
N LEU A 310 23.01 9.30 8.40
CA LEU A 310 21.66 9.87 8.31
C LEU A 310 21.62 11.35 8.71
N GLU A 311 22.54 11.79 9.57
CA GLU A 311 22.59 13.17 10.10
C GLU A 311 23.44 14.14 9.25
N SER A 312 24.17 13.64 8.26
CA SER A 312 25.10 14.48 7.48
C SER A 312 24.37 15.31 6.42
N ASP A 313 24.17 16.60 6.70
CA ASP A 313 23.84 17.60 5.67
C ASP A 313 24.85 17.56 4.49
N ARG A 314 26.09 17.12 4.72
CA ARG A 314 27.07 16.89 3.64
C ARG A 314 26.69 15.73 2.70
N ASN A 315 26.00 14.71 3.20
CA ASN A 315 25.47 13.62 2.38
C ASN A 315 24.24 14.10 1.59
N LYS A 316 23.46 15.03 2.15
CA LYS A 316 22.36 15.69 1.44
C LYS A 316 22.90 16.52 0.28
N ASP A 317 23.92 17.35 0.51
CA ASP A 317 24.55 18.14 -0.56
C ASP A 317 25.17 17.25 -1.64
N SER A 318 25.84 16.18 -1.24
CA SER A 318 26.42 15.20 -2.17
C SER A 318 25.34 14.47 -2.98
N ALA A 319 24.24 14.06 -2.35
CA ALA A 319 23.09 13.44 -3.02
C ALA A 319 22.40 14.43 -3.97
N CYS A 320 22.23 15.69 -3.57
CA CYS A 320 21.70 16.76 -4.41
C CYS A 320 22.61 17.02 -5.62
N ASN A 321 23.93 17.02 -5.43
CA ASN A 321 24.90 17.19 -6.51
C ASN A 321 24.89 16.00 -7.48
N ILE A 322 24.76 14.77 -6.97
CA ILE A 322 24.62 13.56 -7.81
C ILE A 322 23.30 13.60 -8.57
N ALA A 323 22.19 13.92 -7.91
CA ALA A 323 20.88 14.06 -8.55
C ALA A 323 20.90 15.14 -9.64
N ARG A 324 21.47 16.31 -9.35
CA ARG A 324 21.69 17.40 -10.32
C ARG A 324 22.51 16.91 -11.51
N ARG A 325 23.62 16.20 -11.28
CA ARG A 325 24.46 15.65 -12.34
C ARG A 325 23.71 14.64 -13.21
N LEU A 326 22.92 13.75 -12.61
CA LEU A 326 22.12 12.77 -13.34
C LEU A 326 21.03 13.43 -14.20
N VAL A 327 20.37 14.46 -13.67
CA VAL A 327 19.42 15.30 -14.44
C VAL A 327 20.16 15.99 -15.59
N CYS A 328 21.28 16.65 -15.32
CA CYS A 328 22.06 17.32 -16.38
C CYS A 328 22.56 16.34 -17.44
N GLN A 329 23.00 15.15 -17.06
CA GLN A 329 23.42 14.11 -18.01
C GLN A 329 22.26 13.57 -18.84
N HIS A 330 21.10 13.35 -18.23
CA HIS A 330 19.92 12.81 -18.92
C HIS A 330 19.32 13.81 -19.90
N TYR A 331 19.29 15.09 -19.54
CA TYR A 331 18.75 16.16 -20.37
C TYR A 331 19.84 16.91 -21.16
N HIS A 332 21.08 16.43 -21.15
CA HIS A 332 22.23 17.04 -21.81
C HIS A 332 22.48 18.54 -21.44
N ILE A 333 22.04 18.96 -20.24
CA ILE A 333 22.25 20.31 -19.72
C ILE A 333 23.75 20.46 -19.39
N GLY A 334 24.40 21.44 -20.01
CA GLY A 334 25.83 21.71 -19.85
C GLY A 334 26.78 20.93 -20.77
N SER A 335 26.31 20.02 -21.63
CA SER A 335 27.16 19.47 -22.70
C SER A 335 27.08 20.36 -23.95
N ARG A 336 28.02 21.31 -24.09
CA ARG A 336 28.16 22.23 -25.24
C ARG A 336 27.06 23.29 -25.44
N ASN A 337 26.06 23.34 -24.58
CA ASN A 337 25.00 24.35 -24.62
C ASN A 337 25.44 25.67 -23.98
N THR A 338 25.06 26.81 -24.57
CA THR A 338 25.30 28.14 -24.00
C THR A 338 24.50 28.34 -22.70
N PRO A 339 24.87 29.30 -21.84
CA PRO A 339 24.08 29.64 -20.65
C PRO A 339 22.61 29.96 -21.00
N GLU A 340 22.37 30.62 -22.14
CA GLU A 340 21.04 30.90 -22.67
C GLU A 340 20.29 29.61 -23.04
N ASP A 341 20.92 28.70 -23.78
CA ASP A 341 20.31 27.40 -24.15
C ASP A 341 19.95 26.57 -22.90
N ASN A 342 20.83 26.56 -21.90
CA ASN A 342 20.56 25.86 -20.65
C ASN A 342 19.42 26.52 -19.86
N SER A 343 19.34 27.85 -19.86
CA SER A 343 18.24 28.59 -19.23
C SER A 343 16.92 28.32 -19.94
N GLU A 344 16.92 28.25 -21.28
CA GLU A 344 15.75 27.96 -22.09
C GLU A 344 15.28 26.50 -21.93
N ILE A 345 16.21 25.54 -21.85
CA ILE A 345 15.92 24.12 -21.53
C ILE A 345 15.35 24.00 -20.12
N VAL A 346 15.95 24.63 -19.11
CA VAL A 346 15.46 24.60 -17.73
C VAL A 346 14.09 25.27 -17.63
N THR A 347 13.93 26.43 -18.27
CA THR A 347 12.64 27.16 -18.31
C THR A 347 11.58 26.31 -19.01
N SER A 348 11.89 25.73 -20.17
CA SER A 348 11.02 24.79 -20.89
C SER A 348 10.66 23.56 -20.06
N LEU A 349 11.60 22.99 -19.31
CA LEU A 349 11.32 21.88 -18.39
C LEU A 349 10.45 22.31 -17.20
N LEU A 350 10.55 23.56 -16.75
CA LEU A 350 9.74 24.09 -15.65
C LEU A 350 8.36 24.57 -16.12
N THR A 351 8.22 25.06 -17.37
CA THR A 351 6.96 25.56 -17.95
C THR A 351 6.18 24.49 -18.69
N ASN A 352 6.84 23.54 -19.37
CA ASN A 352 6.20 22.55 -20.25
C ASN A 352 6.08 21.15 -19.61
N LEU A 353 6.74 20.87 -18.48
CA LEU A 353 6.37 19.72 -17.66
C LEU A 353 5.36 20.18 -16.59
N PRO A 354 4.25 19.45 -16.40
CA PRO A 354 3.07 19.96 -15.70
C PRO A 354 3.29 19.86 -14.19
N TYR A 355 4.09 20.76 -13.62
CA TYR A 355 4.33 20.75 -12.18
C TYR A 355 3.15 21.28 -11.36
N TYR A 356 2.20 21.99 -11.99
CA TYR A 356 0.88 22.27 -11.45
C TYR A 356 -0.13 22.26 -12.61
N GLY A 357 -1.29 21.65 -12.38
CA GLY A 357 -2.21 21.17 -13.42
C GLY A 357 -2.62 22.15 -14.52
N THR A 358 -2.70 21.61 -15.74
CA THR A 358 -3.97 21.53 -16.45
C THR A 358 -4.13 20.11 -16.97
N LEU A 359 -5.22 19.48 -16.55
CA LEU A 359 -5.72 18.22 -17.11
C LEU A 359 -5.95 18.39 -18.62
N ASP A 360 -5.17 17.70 -19.45
CA ASP A 360 -5.69 17.20 -20.72
C ASP A 360 -5.13 15.81 -21.12
N SER A 361 -5.97 14.83 -20.77
CA SER A 361 -6.36 13.58 -21.44
C SER A 361 -5.42 12.57 -22.10
N ASN A 362 -4.12 12.76 -22.35
CA ASN A 362 -3.35 11.67 -22.98
C ASN A 362 -1.90 11.49 -22.51
N LYS A 363 -1.76 10.57 -21.54
CA LYS A 363 -0.57 9.75 -21.24
C LYS A 363 0.62 10.41 -20.53
N VAL A 364 0.43 10.90 -19.31
CA VAL A 364 1.49 10.84 -18.27
C VAL A 364 0.84 10.61 -16.89
N SER A 365 1.32 9.61 -16.15
CA SER A 365 0.79 9.28 -14.81
C SER A 365 1.21 10.36 -13.78
N PRO A 366 0.26 10.87 -12.96
CA PRO A 366 0.51 11.79 -11.84
C PRO A 366 1.58 11.33 -10.84
N ILE A 367 1.95 10.04 -10.84
CA ILE A 367 2.97 9.45 -9.96
C ILE A 367 4.39 9.85 -10.36
N ARG A 368 4.68 10.09 -11.66
CA ARG A 368 6.00 10.59 -12.06
C ARG A 368 6.27 11.96 -11.47
N LEU A 369 5.22 12.78 -11.41
CA LEU A 369 5.27 14.06 -10.74
C LEU A 369 5.32 13.86 -9.22
N LEU A 370 4.58 12.93 -8.61
CA LEU A 370 4.66 12.71 -7.16
C LEU A 370 6.04 12.21 -6.71
N CYS A 371 6.76 11.40 -7.51
CA CYS A 371 8.13 10.95 -7.20
C CYS A 371 9.18 12.01 -7.51
N TYR A 372 9.03 12.77 -8.61
CA TYR A 372 9.88 13.95 -8.86
C TYR A 372 9.60 15.08 -7.89
N TYR A 373 8.37 15.27 -7.43
CA TYR A 373 7.90 16.24 -6.43
C TYR A 373 8.19 15.74 -5.01
N TYR A 374 8.30 14.44 -4.73
CA TYR A 374 8.90 13.98 -3.47
C TYR A 374 10.41 14.21 -3.46
N MET A 375 11.10 13.98 -4.59
CA MET A 375 12.51 14.36 -4.73
C MET A 375 12.72 15.88 -4.79
N LEU A 376 11.79 16.66 -5.39
CA LEU A 376 11.82 18.13 -5.44
C LEU A 376 11.38 18.76 -4.12
N LEU A 377 10.42 18.18 -3.38
CA LEU A 377 10.07 18.61 -2.03
C LEU A 377 11.20 18.27 -1.05
N LEU A 378 11.91 17.15 -1.24
CA LEU A 378 13.18 16.91 -0.54
C LEU A 378 14.26 17.96 -0.91
N LEU A 379 14.15 18.61 -2.07
CA LEU A 379 15.03 19.69 -2.54
C LEU A 379 14.53 21.12 -2.21
N LEU A 380 13.23 21.34 -1.97
CA LEU A 380 12.59 22.67 -1.87
C LEU A 380 11.88 22.92 -0.53
N ARG A 381 11.79 21.95 0.39
CA ARG A 381 11.30 22.19 1.77
C ARG A 381 12.38 22.64 2.75
N PHE A 382 13.56 22.99 2.25
CA PHE A 382 14.60 23.70 3.00
C PHE A 382 15.03 24.96 2.23
N HIS A 383 14.10 25.91 2.16
CA HIS A 383 14.38 27.35 2.21
C HIS A 383 13.38 28.01 3.14
#